data_AF-A0A4R1EZF7-F1
#
_entry.id   AF-A0A4R1EZF7-F1
#
_cell.length_a   1.000
_cell.length_b   1.000
_cell.length_c   1.000
_cell.angle_alpha   90.00
_cell.angle_beta   90.00
_cell.angle_gamma   90.00
#
_symmetry.space_group_name_H-M   'P 1'
#
loop_
_entity.id
_entity.type
_entity.pdbx_description
1 polymer ?
#
loop_
_entity_poly.entity_id
_entity_poly.type
_entity_poly.pdbx_seq_one_letter_code
_entity_poly.pdbx_strand_id
1 'polypeptide(L)'
;MKKAESLYSDLIACISNISEESEALETYWNTLDEEKQNLFDSLTENISLEKIKLQTCKRNCTIYNNYDSLKEQFLQFNNDFSAFPGFSYSKVIFIIMISERIIENITEIQDEDIGISFQFAEVQLGFDSHAYASNLGDASKNLIWFNPVDETSLNELICFESDIECWYSILSSSCDIDFNTIQELLFCDESVLVAGSANKNVIELLKIHMASSGEQTVPVIDYLPTPSNSSIELYSPSLSYAQFEDVVGILGEYNNRKDVLTKYLSIFHIIENFMFKAPIVSLERTSTNTMFSIRDFKRLYKSVEINENKAIRDLFERSFLLPFDGNTFNKFAYDEWKAFIARNSSNVAEIEEFLEKLSLFKSYNSLTLLNISTFLSSVVYKVRCSIVHNKETEFHISSEKYPIGCKIILEDFLLKILEEMVFLLLSAENDLVWYKSNSITLWDESA
;
A
#
# COMPACT_ATOMS: atom_id res chain seq x y z
N MET A 1 -18.20 11.60 -32.69
CA MET A 1 -16.88 11.71 -33.35
C MET A 1 -16.70 10.40 -34.08
N LYS A 2 -16.32 10.43 -35.36
CA LYS A 2 -16.14 9.19 -36.13
C LYS A 2 -14.87 8.46 -35.68
N LYS A 3 -14.86 7.12 -35.77
CA LYS A 3 -13.69 6.29 -35.43
C LYS A 3 -12.41 6.71 -36.17
N ALA A 4 -12.52 6.97 -37.48
CA ALA A 4 -11.40 7.47 -38.28
C ALA A 4 -10.93 8.87 -37.86
N GLU A 5 -11.83 9.71 -37.32
CA GLU A 5 -11.45 11.02 -36.80
C GLU A 5 -10.69 10.88 -35.48
N SER A 6 -11.16 10.03 -34.57
CA SER A 6 -10.48 9.75 -33.29
C SER A 6 -9.07 9.20 -33.51
N LEU A 7 -8.89 8.26 -34.44
CA LEU A 7 -7.57 7.66 -34.71
C LEU A 7 -6.50 8.65 -35.19
N TYR A 8 -6.89 9.63 -35.99
CA TYR A 8 -5.91 10.39 -36.78
C TYR A 8 -5.92 11.90 -36.56
N SER A 9 -7.03 12.50 -36.14
CA SER A 9 -7.15 13.97 -36.12
C SER A 9 -6.18 14.61 -35.15
N ASP A 10 -6.04 14.04 -33.96
CA ASP A 10 -5.23 14.63 -32.89
C ASP A 10 -3.73 14.46 -33.18
N LEU A 11 -3.34 13.32 -33.75
CA LEU A 11 -1.96 13.10 -34.22
C LEU A 11 -1.61 14.05 -35.36
N ILE A 12 -2.52 14.22 -36.34
CA ILE A 12 -2.35 15.18 -37.44
C ILE A 12 -2.22 16.60 -36.89
N ALA A 13 -3.01 16.98 -35.89
CA ALA A 13 -2.93 18.29 -35.25
C ALA A 13 -1.60 18.49 -34.52
N CYS A 14 -1.10 17.47 -33.81
CA CYS A 14 0.22 17.51 -33.17
C CYS A 14 1.34 17.70 -34.21
N ILE A 15 1.28 17.00 -35.34
CA ILE A 15 2.24 17.19 -36.44
C ILE A 15 2.13 18.58 -37.04
N SER A 16 0.91 19.05 -37.33
CA SER A 16 0.65 20.41 -37.82
C SER A 16 1.32 21.47 -36.96
N ASN A 17 1.23 21.34 -35.64
CA ASN A 17 1.78 22.32 -34.71
C ASN A 17 3.31 22.49 -34.83
N ILE A 18 4.03 21.43 -35.20
CA ILE A 18 5.50 21.46 -35.35
C ILE A 18 5.97 21.65 -36.79
N SER A 19 5.08 21.55 -37.77
CA SER A 19 5.47 21.44 -39.18
C SER A 19 4.80 22.43 -40.14
N GLU A 20 3.69 23.06 -39.73
CA GLU A 20 3.08 24.15 -40.50
C GLU A 20 3.65 25.50 -40.06
N GLU A 21 3.86 26.39 -41.04
CA GLU A 21 4.36 27.75 -40.80
C GLU A 21 3.47 28.47 -39.77
N SER A 22 4.08 28.83 -38.65
CA SER A 22 3.46 29.61 -37.57
C SER A 22 4.48 30.57 -36.98
N GLU A 23 3.99 31.67 -36.38
CA GLU A 23 4.84 32.64 -35.71
C GLU A 23 5.68 31.99 -34.60
N ALA A 24 5.14 30.98 -33.92
CA ALA A 24 5.84 30.22 -32.89
C ALA A 24 7.00 29.38 -33.46
N LEU A 25 6.77 28.73 -34.61
CA LEU A 25 7.79 27.95 -35.32
C LEU A 25 8.92 28.86 -35.80
N GLU A 26 8.60 29.96 -36.49
CA GLU A 26 9.60 30.92 -36.96
C GLU A 26 10.41 31.50 -35.80
N THR A 27 9.73 31.86 -34.70
CA THR A 27 10.38 32.41 -33.51
C THR A 27 11.35 31.39 -32.91
N TYR A 28 10.92 30.14 -32.71
CA TYR A 28 11.78 29.08 -32.17
C TYR A 28 12.95 28.77 -33.09
N TRP A 29 12.70 28.62 -34.40
CA TRP A 29 13.72 28.32 -35.41
C TRP A 29 14.84 29.37 -35.45
N ASN A 30 14.49 30.65 -35.31
CA ASN A 30 15.45 31.76 -35.24
C ASN A 30 16.33 31.74 -33.96
N THR A 31 15.96 30.97 -32.94
CA THR A 31 16.80 30.79 -31.73
C THR A 31 17.85 29.69 -31.87
N LEU A 32 17.72 28.84 -32.89
CA LEU A 32 18.61 27.70 -33.13
C LEU A 32 19.88 28.14 -33.88
N ASP A 33 20.96 27.39 -33.69
CA ASP A 33 22.16 27.51 -34.54
C ASP A 33 21.96 26.83 -35.91
N GLU A 34 22.85 27.10 -36.85
CA GLU A 34 22.75 26.61 -38.23
C GLU A 34 22.70 25.07 -38.33
N GLU A 35 23.41 24.35 -37.46
CA GLU A 35 23.39 22.88 -37.45
C GLU A 35 22.03 22.36 -36.98
N LYS A 36 21.50 22.93 -35.89
CA LYS A 36 20.17 22.61 -35.37
C LYS A 36 19.04 23.04 -36.29
N GLN A 37 19.18 24.14 -37.02
CA GLN A 37 18.20 24.57 -38.03
C GLN A 37 18.07 23.53 -39.15
N ASN A 38 19.19 23.09 -39.72
CA ASN A 38 19.19 22.04 -40.75
C ASN A 38 18.56 20.73 -40.25
N LEU A 39 18.87 20.34 -39.01
CA LEU A 39 18.28 19.15 -38.38
C LEU A 39 16.77 19.32 -38.15
N PHE A 40 16.34 20.49 -37.66
CA PHE A 40 14.94 20.82 -37.44
C PHE A 40 14.15 20.78 -38.75
N ASP A 41 14.66 21.40 -39.81
CA ASP A 41 14.02 21.41 -41.13
C ASP A 41 13.90 19.99 -41.69
N SER A 42 14.96 19.18 -41.58
CA SER A 42 14.93 17.79 -42.04
C SER A 42 13.91 16.94 -41.27
N LEU A 43 13.84 17.08 -39.94
CA LEU A 43 12.90 16.33 -39.12
C LEU A 43 11.45 16.77 -39.36
N THR A 44 11.19 18.07 -39.42
CA THR A 44 9.83 18.59 -39.67
C THR A 44 9.34 18.27 -41.08
N GLU A 45 10.23 18.23 -42.09
CA GLU A 45 9.89 17.74 -43.44
C GLU A 45 9.52 16.25 -43.40
N ASN A 46 10.32 15.41 -42.74
CA ASN A 46 10.04 13.97 -42.62
C ASN A 46 8.71 13.71 -41.90
N ILE A 47 8.45 14.38 -40.78
CA ILE A 47 7.21 14.23 -40.02
C ILE A 47 6.01 14.77 -40.84
N SER A 48 6.20 15.82 -41.64
CA SER A 48 5.16 16.35 -42.55
C SER A 48 4.74 15.33 -43.63
N LEU A 49 5.69 14.54 -44.13
CA LEU A 49 5.39 13.45 -45.07
C LEU A 49 4.52 12.37 -44.40
N GLU A 50 4.77 12.04 -43.14
CA GLU A 50 3.93 11.10 -42.38
C GLU A 50 2.53 11.66 -42.15
N LYS A 51 2.38 12.97 -41.91
CA LYS A 51 1.06 13.62 -41.83
C LYS A 51 0.24 13.47 -43.11
N ILE A 52 0.85 13.63 -44.30
CA ILE A 52 0.12 13.44 -45.57
C ILE A 52 -0.40 11.99 -45.69
N LYS A 53 0.40 11.00 -45.24
CA LYS A 53 -0.02 9.60 -45.19
C LYS A 53 -1.18 9.41 -44.21
N LEU A 54 -1.11 9.97 -43.00
CA LEU A 54 -2.19 9.93 -42.01
C LEU A 54 -3.48 10.57 -42.54
N GLN A 55 -3.40 11.73 -43.20
CA GLN A 55 -4.56 12.38 -43.82
C GLN A 55 -5.20 11.52 -44.91
N THR A 56 -4.37 10.83 -45.70
CA THR A 56 -4.82 9.89 -46.73
C THR A 56 -5.52 8.69 -46.09
N CYS A 57 -4.94 8.11 -45.02
CA CYS A 57 -5.53 7.03 -44.25
C CYS A 57 -6.88 7.43 -43.63
N LYS A 58 -6.95 8.62 -43.01
CA LYS A 58 -8.18 9.17 -42.46
C LYS A 58 -9.29 9.31 -43.50
N ARG A 59 -8.97 9.87 -44.68
CA ARG A 59 -9.96 10.07 -45.75
C ARG A 59 -10.46 8.76 -46.35
N ASN A 60 -9.59 7.76 -46.44
CA ASN A 60 -9.91 6.47 -47.08
C ASN A 60 -10.31 5.37 -46.08
N CYS A 61 -10.37 5.68 -44.78
CA CYS A 61 -10.59 4.72 -43.69
C CYS A 61 -9.64 3.52 -43.74
N THR A 62 -8.37 3.74 -44.12
CA THR A 62 -7.33 2.69 -44.16
C THR A 62 -6.43 2.75 -42.94
N ILE A 63 -5.80 1.62 -42.61
CA ILE A 63 -4.86 1.50 -41.49
C ILE A 63 -3.51 2.13 -41.86
N TYR A 64 -2.96 2.93 -40.96
CA TYR A 64 -1.58 3.43 -41.05
C TYR A 64 -0.62 2.45 -40.38
N ASN A 65 0.43 2.02 -41.09
CA ASN A 65 1.31 0.92 -40.66
C ASN A 65 2.72 1.37 -40.24
N ASN A 66 2.99 2.67 -40.16
CA ASN A 66 4.36 3.20 -39.97
C ASN A 66 4.54 3.91 -38.62
N TYR A 67 3.86 3.44 -37.58
CA TYR A 67 3.93 4.06 -36.25
C TYR A 67 5.31 3.95 -35.61
N ASP A 68 6.03 2.84 -35.79
CA ASP A 68 7.40 2.69 -35.25
C ASP A 68 8.34 3.79 -35.76
N SER A 69 8.38 4.00 -37.08
CA SER A 69 9.19 5.07 -37.68
C SER A 69 8.75 6.45 -37.22
N LEU A 70 7.44 6.66 -37.04
CA LEU A 70 6.91 7.94 -36.55
C LEU A 70 7.30 8.19 -35.09
N LYS A 71 7.24 7.17 -34.22
CA LYS A 71 7.73 7.24 -32.84
C LYS A 71 9.20 7.62 -32.78
N GLU A 72 10.05 6.98 -33.59
CA GLU A 72 11.48 7.27 -33.65
C GLU A 72 11.74 8.74 -34.04
N GLN A 73 11.00 9.26 -35.03
CA GLN A 73 11.09 10.66 -35.44
C GLN A 73 10.68 11.62 -34.31
N PHE A 74 9.59 11.31 -33.60
CA PHE A 74 9.14 12.14 -32.47
C PHE A 74 10.06 12.05 -31.25
N LEU A 75 10.65 10.88 -30.99
CA LEU A 75 11.65 10.71 -29.94
C LEU A 75 12.89 11.55 -30.25
N GLN A 76 13.37 11.51 -31.51
CA GLN A 76 14.47 12.34 -31.95
C GLN A 76 14.12 13.84 -31.82
N PHE A 77 12.95 14.24 -32.30
CA PHE A 77 12.47 15.62 -32.17
C PHE A 77 12.42 16.08 -30.70
N ASN A 78 11.90 15.24 -29.79
CA ASN A 78 11.86 15.55 -28.37
C ASN A 78 13.26 15.69 -27.75
N ASN A 79 14.19 14.81 -28.11
CA ASN A 79 15.55 14.84 -27.59
C ASN A 79 16.30 16.12 -28.01
N ASP A 80 16.12 16.55 -29.25
CA ASP A 80 16.84 17.71 -29.81
C ASP A 80 16.13 19.06 -29.56
N PHE A 81 14.79 19.04 -29.45
CA PHE A 81 13.91 20.21 -29.43
C PHE A 81 12.80 20.17 -28.35
N SER A 82 13.05 19.55 -27.20
CA SER A 82 12.10 19.50 -26.06
C SER A 82 11.54 20.86 -25.60
N ALA A 83 12.23 21.97 -25.90
CA ALA A 83 11.80 23.32 -25.58
C ALA A 83 10.82 23.94 -26.62
N PHE A 84 10.45 23.21 -27.68
CA PHE A 84 9.54 23.72 -28.71
C PHE A 84 8.15 24.04 -28.10
N PRO A 85 7.61 25.26 -28.30
CA PRO A 85 6.36 25.66 -27.68
C PRO A 85 5.16 24.87 -28.22
N GLY A 86 4.34 24.34 -27.32
CA GLY A 86 3.10 23.61 -27.67
C GLY A 86 3.32 22.18 -28.15
N PHE A 87 4.55 21.67 -28.17
CA PHE A 87 4.82 20.26 -28.40
C PHE A 87 4.78 19.48 -27.08
N SER A 88 4.05 18.37 -27.05
CA SER A 88 4.03 17.43 -25.92
C SER A 88 4.34 16.03 -26.43
N TYR A 89 5.55 15.55 -26.12
CA TYR A 89 5.97 14.20 -26.50
C TYR A 89 5.07 13.12 -25.86
N SER A 90 4.72 13.28 -24.58
CA SER A 90 3.83 12.36 -23.87
C SER A 90 2.46 12.25 -24.54
N LYS A 91 1.88 13.36 -25.03
CA LYS A 91 0.64 13.35 -25.80
C LYS A 91 0.75 12.54 -27.08
N VAL A 92 1.84 12.73 -27.82
CA VAL A 92 2.10 12.00 -29.07
C VAL A 92 2.24 10.51 -28.82
N ILE A 93 3.03 10.13 -27.81
CA ILE A 93 3.22 8.71 -27.45
C ILE A 93 1.91 8.07 -26.99
N PHE A 94 1.13 8.74 -26.16
CA PHE A 94 -0.21 8.30 -25.79
C PHE A 94 -1.09 8.03 -27.02
N ILE A 95 -1.20 9.00 -27.94
CA ILE A 95 -2.02 8.86 -29.15
C ILE A 95 -1.54 7.67 -29.99
N ILE A 96 -0.24 7.53 -30.19
CA ILE A 96 0.32 6.44 -30.99
C ILE A 96 0.05 5.08 -30.33
N MET A 97 0.35 4.91 -29.04
CA MET A 97 0.21 3.63 -28.35
C MET A 97 -1.25 3.16 -28.34
N ILE A 98 -2.20 4.05 -28.07
CA ILE A 98 -3.63 3.71 -28.11
C ILE A 98 -4.08 3.41 -29.55
N SER A 99 -3.57 4.15 -30.55
CA SER A 99 -3.88 3.89 -31.97
C SER A 99 -3.39 2.53 -32.44
N GLU A 100 -2.15 2.16 -32.10
CA GLU A 100 -1.59 0.84 -32.38
C GLU A 100 -2.43 -0.26 -31.73
N ARG A 101 -2.80 -0.07 -30.45
CA ARG A 101 -3.65 -1.03 -29.75
C ARG A 101 -5.00 -1.23 -30.43
N ILE A 102 -5.60 -0.16 -30.94
CA ILE A 102 -6.83 -0.25 -31.74
C ILE A 102 -6.58 -1.05 -33.02
N ILE A 103 -5.50 -0.72 -33.74
CA ILE A 103 -5.16 -1.32 -35.04
C ILE A 103 -4.85 -2.81 -34.94
N GLU A 104 -4.19 -3.25 -33.86
CA GLU A 104 -3.96 -4.67 -33.59
C GLU A 104 -5.26 -5.50 -33.49
N ASN A 105 -6.36 -4.86 -33.11
CA ASN A 105 -7.64 -5.50 -32.83
C ASN A 105 -8.68 -5.32 -33.94
N ILE A 106 -8.34 -4.64 -35.05
CA ILE A 106 -9.25 -4.42 -36.18
C ILE A 106 -8.64 -4.85 -37.51
N THR A 107 -9.50 -5.23 -38.46
CA THR A 107 -9.09 -5.47 -39.85
C THR A 107 -9.39 -4.29 -40.76
N GLU A 108 -10.39 -3.48 -40.41
CA GLU A 108 -10.81 -2.30 -41.15
C GLU A 108 -11.36 -1.24 -40.18
N ILE A 109 -11.23 0.04 -40.54
CA ILE A 109 -11.79 1.15 -39.76
C ILE A 109 -13.24 1.34 -40.19
N GLN A 110 -14.18 1.04 -39.29
CA GLN A 110 -15.60 1.24 -39.54
C GLN A 110 -15.93 2.73 -39.65
N ASP A 111 -16.71 3.12 -40.67
CA ASP A 111 -17.19 4.50 -40.84
C ASP A 111 -18.44 4.77 -39.97
N GLU A 112 -18.27 4.65 -38.67
CA GLU A 112 -19.30 4.88 -37.67
C GLU A 112 -18.81 5.79 -36.54
N ASP A 113 -19.76 6.34 -35.79
CA ASP A 113 -19.47 7.07 -34.56
C ASP A 113 -19.00 6.10 -33.46
N ILE A 114 -18.21 6.61 -32.53
CA ILE A 114 -17.85 5.88 -31.31
C ILE A 114 -19.13 5.60 -30.52
N GLY A 115 -19.35 4.33 -30.17
CA GLY A 115 -20.60 3.87 -29.55
C GLY A 115 -20.76 4.27 -28.08
N ILE A 116 -19.69 4.78 -27.45
CA ILE A 116 -19.60 5.02 -26.01
C ILE A 116 -18.97 6.38 -25.74
N SER A 117 -19.58 7.10 -24.79
CA SER A 117 -19.08 8.38 -24.28
C SER A 117 -18.41 8.14 -22.93
N PHE A 118 -17.10 7.82 -22.94
CA PHE A 118 -16.32 7.91 -21.72
C PHE A 118 -15.97 9.36 -21.43
N GLN A 119 -16.04 9.69 -20.16
CA GLN A 119 -15.43 10.88 -19.61
C GLN A 119 -14.40 10.44 -18.57
N PHE A 120 -13.47 11.33 -18.27
CA PHE A 120 -12.46 11.07 -17.26
C PHE A 120 -12.57 12.06 -16.10
N ALA A 121 -12.06 11.64 -14.95
CA ALA A 121 -11.82 12.50 -13.81
C ALA A 121 -10.37 12.33 -13.36
N GLU A 122 -9.75 13.44 -12.95
CA GLU A 122 -8.45 13.43 -12.29
C GLU A 122 -8.56 12.78 -10.91
N VAL A 123 -7.68 11.83 -10.63
CA VAL A 123 -7.62 11.11 -9.34
C VAL A 123 -6.18 11.05 -8.82
N GLN A 124 -6.05 10.73 -7.54
CA GLN A 124 -4.78 10.42 -6.89
C GLN A 124 -5.03 9.20 -6.01
N LEU A 125 -4.84 8.02 -6.57
CA LEU A 125 -5.15 6.76 -5.91
C LEU A 125 -3.92 6.17 -5.24
N GLY A 126 -2.72 6.37 -5.82
CA GLY A 126 -1.46 5.93 -5.22
C GLY A 126 -1.40 4.42 -5.03
N PHE A 127 -1.96 3.66 -5.96
CA PHE A 127 -1.85 2.20 -5.99
C PHE A 127 -0.45 1.79 -6.50
N ASP A 128 -0.07 0.54 -6.21
CA ASP A 128 1.21 -0.01 -6.65
C ASP A 128 1.19 -0.38 -8.15
N SER A 129 0.05 -0.80 -8.69
CA SER A 129 -0.15 -1.02 -10.14
C SER A 129 -0.09 0.32 -10.88
N HIS A 130 0.37 0.37 -12.12
CA HIS A 130 0.46 1.64 -12.86
C HIS A 130 -0.75 1.92 -13.75
N ALA A 131 -1.52 0.88 -14.11
CA ALA A 131 -2.75 1.00 -14.86
C ALA A 131 -3.73 -0.13 -14.55
N TYR A 132 -5.00 0.05 -14.90
CA TYR A 132 -6.02 -0.98 -14.76
C TYR A 132 -7.17 -0.79 -15.75
N ALA A 133 -7.73 -1.89 -16.27
CA ALA A 133 -8.97 -1.89 -17.04
C ALA A 133 -9.88 -3.07 -16.62
N SER A 134 -11.16 -2.82 -16.36
CA SER A 134 -12.08 -3.85 -15.80
C SER A 134 -12.60 -4.91 -16.78
N ASN A 135 -12.24 -4.84 -18.07
CA ASN A 135 -12.57 -5.78 -19.17
C ASN A 135 -13.93 -6.50 -19.06
N LEU A 136 -15.00 -5.74 -18.87
CA LEU A 136 -16.36 -6.25 -18.84
C LEU A 136 -16.93 -6.32 -20.26
N GLY A 137 -17.74 -7.34 -20.54
CA GLY A 137 -18.38 -7.49 -21.86
C GLY A 137 -19.41 -6.41 -22.21
N ASP A 138 -19.82 -5.58 -21.24
CA ASP A 138 -20.57 -4.34 -21.49
C ASP A 138 -19.62 -3.17 -21.35
N ALA A 139 -19.25 -2.58 -22.48
CA ALA A 139 -18.26 -1.53 -22.55
C ALA A 139 -18.64 -0.27 -21.75
N SER A 140 -19.94 0.03 -21.57
CA SER A 140 -20.41 1.13 -20.69
C SER A 140 -20.14 0.90 -19.20
N LYS A 141 -19.86 -0.35 -18.79
CA LYS A 141 -19.54 -0.70 -17.40
C LYS A 141 -18.05 -0.75 -17.13
N ASN A 142 -17.22 -0.54 -18.14
CA ASN A 142 -15.77 -0.60 -17.97
C ASN A 142 -15.25 0.64 -17.22
N LEU A 143 -14.26 0.41 -16.37
CA LEU A 143 -13.48 1.42 -15.70
C LEU A 143 -12.04 1.27 -16.16
N ILE A 144 -11.42 2.36 -16.58
CA ILE A 144 -10.04 2.36 -17.03
C ILE A 144 -9.29 3.44 -16.26
N TRP A 145 -8.23 3.07 -15.56
CA TRP A 145 -7.42 3.95 -14.75
C TRP A 145 -5.95 3.85 -15.17
N PHE A 146 -5.30 4.99 -15.38
CA PHE A 146 -3.89 5.05 -15.74
C PHE A 146 -3.38 6.51 -15.66
N ASN A 147 -2.07 6.68 -15.71
CA ASN A 147 -1.42 7.97 -15.94
C ASN A 147 -1.02 8.11 -17.43
N PRO A 148 -1.53 9.11 -18.17
CA PRO A 148 -1.28 9.27 -19.60
C PRO A 148 0.11 9.85 -19.93
N VAL A 149 0.83 10.36 -18.94
CA VAL A 149 2.17 10.96 -19.11
C VAL A 149 3.27 9.95 -18.78
N ASP A 150 2.97 8.95 -17.94
CA ASP A 150 3.91 7.89 -17.57
C ASP A 150 3.89 6.73 -18.58
N GLU A 151 5.03 6.51 -19.24
CA GLU A 151 5.22 5.44 -20.22
C GLU A 151 5.06 4.04 -19.59
N THR A 152 5.39 3.86 -18.32
CA THR A 152 5.21 2.58 -17.62
C THR A 152 3.73 2.24 -17.50
N SER A 153 2.96 3.20 -17.00
CA SER A 153 1.49 3.15 -16.96
C SER A 153 0.86 2.87 -18.32
N LEU A 154 1.30 3.55 -19.40
CA LEU A 154 0.79 3.29 -20.74
C LEU A 154 1.11 1.88 -21.24
N ASN A 155 2.33 1.40 -21.02
CA ASN A 155 2.74 0.05 -21.41
C ASN A 155 1.93 -1.02 -20.66
N GLU A 156 1.64 -0.80 -19.38
CA GLU A 156 0.79 -1.67 -18.59
C GLU A 156 -0.67 -1.63 -19.09
N LEU A 157 -1.19 -0.45 -19.40
CA LEU A 157 -2.54 -0.27 -19.92
C LEU A 157 -2.78 -1.05 -21.23
N ILE A 158 -1.88 -0.94 -22.21
CA ILE A 158 -2.07 -1.60 -23.52
C ILE A 158 -2.02 -3.13 -23.43
N CYS A 159 -1.49 -3.68 -22.33
CA CYS A 159 -1.48 -5.12 -22.08
C CYS A 159 -2.85 -5.66 -21.66
N PHE A 160 -3.79 -4.80 -21.24
CA PHE A 160 -5.15 -5.23 -20.94
C PHE A 160 -5.91 -5.56 -22.24
N GLU A 161 -6.62 -6.68 -22.20
CA GLU A 161 -7.72 -6.92 -23.14
C GLU A 161 -8.89 -6.04 -22.69
N SER A 162 -9.48 -5.28 -23.59
CA SER A 162 -10.64 -4.43 -23.32
C SER A 162 -11.40 -4.23 -24.62
N ASP A 163 -12.68 -3.90 -24.49
CA ASP A 163 -13.53 -3.62 -25.64
C ASP A 163 -12.92 -2.51 -26.51
N ILE A 164 -12.96 -2.69 -27.83
CA ILE A 164 -12.38 -1.76 -28.79
C ILE A 164 -13.00 -0.35 -28.69
N GLU A 165 -14.28 -0.27 -28.32
CA GLU A 165 -14.97 1.00 -28.10
C GLU A 165 -14.36 1.80 -26.95
N CYS A 166 -13.87 1.12 -25.91
CA CYS A 166 -13.18 1.80 -24.80
C CYS A 166 -11.90 2.50 -25.29
N TRP A 167 -11.12 1.85 -26.17
CA TRP A 167 -9.90 2.43 -26.73
C TRP A 167 -10.19 3.64 -27.62
N TYR A 168 -11.18 3.54 -28.50
CA TYR A 168 -11.62 4.69 -29.29
C TYR A 168 -12.10 5.85 -28.40
N SER A 169 -12.85 5.55 -27.34
CA SER A 169 -13.36 6.57 -26.42
C SER A 169 -12.20 7.28 -25.69
N ILE A 170 -11.24 6.52 -25.14
CA ILE A 170 -10.01 7.07 -24.52
C ILE A 170 -9.26 7.97 -25.50
N LEU A 171 -9.06 7.52 -26.73
CA LEU A 171 -8.33 8.28 -27.74
C LEU A 171 -9.07 9.57 -28.11
N SER A 172 -10.40 9.53 -28.19
CA SER A 172 -11.21 10.72 -28.50
C SER A 172 -11.10 11.84 -27.45
N SER A 173 -10.70 11.50 -26.21
CA SER A 173 -10.47 12.47 -25.14
C SER A 173 -9.07 13.10 -25.16
N SER A 174 -8.18 12.75 -26.11
CA SER A 174 -6.78 13.21 -26.08
C SER A 174 -6.61 14.75 -26.18
N CYS A 175 -7.60 15.45 -26.74
CA CYS A 175 -7.62 16.90 -26.78
C CYS A 175 -7.93 17.55 -25.42
N ASP A 176 -8.65 16.85 -24.54
CA ASP A 176 -9.11 17.38 -23.26
C ASP A 176 -8.15 17.06 -22.10
N ILE A 177 -7.23 16.11 -22.31
CA ILE A 177 -6.22 15.72 -21.31
C ILE A 177 -5.09 16.75 -21.26
N ASP A 178 -4.75 17.20 -20.06
CA ASP A 178 -3.52 17.98 -19.81
C ASP A 178 -2.32 17.03 -19.64
N PHE A 179 -1.44 17.01 -20.65
CA PHE A 179 -0.22 16.19 -20.62
C PHE A 179 0.96 16.88 -19.93
N ASN A 180 0.77 18.08 -19.37
CA ASN A 180 1.81 18.78 -18.62
C ASN A 180 1.82 18.42 -17.13
N THR A 181 0.76 17.79 -16.64
CA THR A 181 0.61 17.37 -15.25
C THR A 181 0.77 15.84 -15.14
N ILE A 182 1.51 15.39 -14.13
CA ILE A 182 1.59 13.96 -13.79
C ILE A 182 0.35 13.64 -12.96
N GLN A 183 -0.76 13.40 -13.63
CA GLN A 183 -2.05 13.10 -13.00
C GLN A 183 -2.59 11.75 -13.47
N GLU A 184 -3.16 10.99 -12.54
CA GLU A 184 -3.88 9.77 -12.88
C GLU A 184 -5.28 10.14 -13.35
N LEU A 185 -5.75 9.44 -14.38
CA LEU A 185 -7.08 9.61 -14.94
C LEU A 185 -7.90 8.35 -14.72
N LEU A 186 -9.16 8.53 -14.35
CA LEU A 186 -10.15 7.46 -14.27
C LEU A 186 -11.22 7.69 -15.33
N PHE A 187 -11.22 6.88 -16.37
CA PHE A 187 -12.22 6.84 -17.42
C PHE A 187 -13.38 5.91 -17.05
N CYS A 188 -14.59 6.42 -17.25
CA CYS A 188 -15.82 5.65 -17.13
C CYS A 188 -16.94 6.30 -17.95
N ASP A 189 -18.09 5.63 -18.03
CA ASP A 189 -19.26 6.17 -18.72
C ASP A 189 -19.71 7.52 -18.12
N GLU A 190 -20.00 8.48 -19.01
CA GLU A 190 -20.40 9.84 -18.67
C GLU A 190 -21.56 9.90 -17.67
N SER A 191 -22.48 8.93 -17.70
CA SER A 191 -23.63 8.91 -16.78
C SER A 191 -23.25 8.73 -15.30
N VAL A 192 -22.01 8.29 -15.03
CA VAL A 192 -21.53 7.95 -13.68
C VAL A 192 -20.72 9.10 -13.06
N LEU A 193 -20.18 10.01 -13.87
CA LEU A 193 -19.43 11.17 -13.37
C LEU A 193 -20.36 12.33 -13.00
N VAL A 194 -20.12 12.92 -11.83
CA VAL A 194 -20.89 14.08 -11.36
C VAL A 194 -20.00 15.31 -11.45
N ALA A 195 -20.35 16.23 -12.35
CA ALA A 195 -19.65 17.50 -12.57
C ALA A 195 -18.12 17.34 -12.84
N GLY A 196 -17.73 16.30 -13.60
CA GLY A 196 -16.32 16.04 -13.94
C GLY A 196 -15.47 15.49 -12.80
N SER A 197 -16.08 15.13 -11.66
CA SER A 197 -15.39 14.51 -10.53
C SER A 197 -15.77 13.04 -10.40
N ALA A 198 -14.78 12.19 -10.13
CA ALA A 198 -15.02 10.80 -9.80
C ALA A 198 -15.82 10.74 -8.50
N ASN A 199 -17.07 10.27 -8.59
CA ASN A 199 -17.83 9.97 -7.39
C ASN A 199 -17.08 8.88 -6.61
N LYS A 200 -17.04 9.01 -5.28
CA LYS A 200 -16.47 7.98 -4.37
C LYS A 200 -16.93 6.57 -4.75
N ASN A 201 -18.19 6.40 -5.15
CA ASN A 201 -18.71 5.10 -5.58
C ASN A 201 -17.94 4.47 -6.76
N VAL A 202 -17.46 5.28 -7.71
CA VAL A 202 -16.68 4.79 -8.87
C VAL A 202 -15.30 4.34 -8.42
N ILE A 203 -14.67 5.10 -7.53
CA ILE A 203 -13.36 4.73 -6.96
C ILE A 203 -13.47 3.43 -6.16
N GLU A 204 -14.51 3.27 -5.33
CA GLU A 204 -14.74 2.01 -4.61
C GLU A 204 -15.02 0.84 -5.57
N LEU A 205 -15.76 1.08 -6.66
CA LEU A 205 -16.00 0.05 -7.69
C LEU A 205 -14.72 -0.35 -8.41
N LEU A 206 -13.84 0.61 -8.74
CA LEU A 206 -12.52 0.35 -9.29
C LEU A 206 -11.71 -0.53 -8.34
N LYS A 207 -11.66 -0.18 -7.04
CA LYS A 207 -10.98 -0.98 -6.02
C LYS A 207 -11.55 -2.40 -5.92
N ILE A 208 -12.86 -2.57 -6.03
CA ILE A 208 -13.49 -3.90 -6.04
C ILE A 208 -13.01 -4.71 -7.26
N HIS A 209 -13.00 -4.11 -8.44
CA HIS A 209 -12.52 -4.77 -9.65
C HIS A 209 -11.04 -5.14 -9.54
N MET A 210 -10.18 -4.19 -9.18
CA MET A 210 -8.75 -4.41 -8.96
C MET A 210 -8.51 -5.54 -7.94
N ALA A 211 -9.13 -5.47 -6.76
CA ALA A 211 -8.99 -6.49 -5.74
C ALA A 211 -9.49 -7.87 -6.21
N SER A 212 -10.56 -7.91 -7.01
CA SER A 212 -11.08 -9.18 -7.58
C SER A 212 -10.14 -9.80 -8.62
N SER A 213 -9.29 -8.99 -9.24
CA SER A 213 -8.27 -9.39 -10.21
C SER A 213 -6.93 -9.74 -9.55
N GLY A 214 -6.81 -9.58 -8.23
CA GLY A 214 -5.58 -9.84 -7.47
C GLY A 214 -4.64 -8.63 -7.36
N GLU A 215 -5.06 -7.46 -7.81
CA GLU A 215 -4.29 -6.22 -7.70
C GLU A 215 -4.30 -5.66 -6.29
N GLN A 216 -3.24 -4.91 -5.94
CA GLN A 216 -3.13 -4.25 -4.65
C GLN A 216 -3.81 -2.87 -4.70
N THR A 217 -4.84 -2.71 -3.88
CA THR A 217 -5.66 -1.49 -3.82
C THR A 217 -5.43 -0.64 -2.57
N VAL A 218 -4.48 -1.08 -1.74
CA VAL A 218 -4.07 -0.40 -0.52
C VAL A 218 -2.55 -0.39 -0.47
N PRO A 219 -1.94 0.74 -0.06
CA PRO A 219 -0.50 0.83 0.05
C PRO A 219 0.02 -0.09 1.16
N VAL A 220 1.20 -0.67 0.96
CA VAL A 220 1.90 -1.43 2.00
C VAL A 220 2.59 -0.47 2.96
N ILE A 221 2.38 -0.68 4.27
CA ILE A 221 3.04 0.12 5.31
C ILE A 221 4.24 -0.66 5.85
N ASP A 222 5.39 -0.44 5.23
CA ASP A 222 6.62 -1.15 5.57
C ASP A 222 7.16 -0.79 6.97
N TYR A 223 7.40 -1.81 7.79
CA TYR A 223 8.17 -1.71 9.03
C TYR A 223 9.60 -2.19 8.80
N LEU A 224 10.49 -1.23 8.66
CA LEU A 224 11.92 -1.44 8.35
C LEU A 224 12.81 -1.79 9.56
N PRO A 225 12.51 -1.38 10.82
CA PRO A 225 13.38 -1.70 11.95
C PRO A 225 13.55 -3.21 12.17
N THR A 226 14.77 -3.61 12.52
CA THR A 226 15.06 -4.97 13.00
C THR A 226 14.57 -5.17 14.43
N PRO A 227 14.23 -6.40 14.84
CA PRO A 227 13.73 -6.66 16.19
C PRO A 227 14.70 -6.16 17.29
N SER A 228 14.17 -5.45 18.28
CA SER A 228 14.91 -4.98 19.44
C SER A 228 15.07 -6.11 20.47
N ASN A 229 16.32 -6.49 20.78
CA ASN A 229 16.64 -7.51 21.77
C ASN A 229 17.87 -7.12 22.60
N SER A 230 17.63 -6.44 23.71
CA SER A 230 18.67 -6.09 24.67
C SER A 230 19.01 -7.24 25.63
N SER A 231 18.22 -8.32 25.61
CA SER A 231 18.39 -9.50 26.48
C SER A 231 19.24 -10.61 25.83
N ILE A 232 19.90 -10.35 24.70
CA ILE A 232 20.62 -11.35 23.90
C ILE A 232 21.74 -12.07 24.67
N GLU A 233 22.41 -11.37 25.58
CA GLU A 233 23.51 -11.92 26.39
C GLU A 233 23.01 -12.86 27.51
N LEU A 234 21.70 -12.91 27.78
CA LEU A 234 21.12 -13.77 28.81
C LEU A 234 20.84 -15.19 28.29
N TYR A 235 20.90 -15.42 26.98
CA TYR A 235 20.62 -16.73 26.39
C TYR A 235 21.73 -17.73 26.73
N SER A 236 21.34 -18.95 27.14
CA SER A 236 22.29 -20.00 27.54
C SER A 236 21.94 -21.35 26.91
N PRO A 237 22.87 -22.01 26.20
CA PRO A 237 22.66 -23.36 25.65
C PRO A 237 22.31 -24.44 26.68
N SER A 238 22.48 -24.16 27.97
CA SER A 238 22.09 -25.06 29.05
C SER A 238 20.58 -25.09 29.32
N LEU A 239 19.82 -24.14 28.76
CA LEU A 239 18.38 -24.02 28.97
C LEU A 239 17.59 -24.74 27.87
N SER A 240 16.41 -25.26 28.22
CA SER A 240 15.56 -26.02 27.29
C SER A 240 14.64 -25.08 26.49
N TYR A 241 15.15 -24.53 25.39
CA TYR A 241 14.38 -23.64 24.49
C TYR A 241 13.37 -24.37 23.60
N ALA A 242 13.43 -25.70 23.51
CA ALA A 242 12.48 -26.49 22.70
C ALA A 242 11.02 -26.24 23.10
N GLN A 243 10.75 -25.83 24.34
CA GLN A 243 9.41 -25.45 24.82
C GLN A 243 8.83 -24.17 24.18
N PHE A 244 9.60 -23.50 23.32
CA PHE A 244 9.22 -22.28 22.61
C PHE A 244 9.21 -22.47 21.08
N GLU A 245 9.16 -23.71 20.57
CA GLU A 245 9.18 -24.00 19.13
C GLU A 245 8.15 -23.18 18.35
N ASP A 246 6.89 -23.14 18.81
CA ASP A 246 5.83 -22.34 18.18
C ASP A 246 6.16 -20.83 18.18
N VAL A 247 6.68 -20.33 19.31
CA VAL A 247 7.05 -18.91 19.46
C VAL A 247 8.20 -18.55 18.52
N VAL A 248 9.19 -19.43 18.38
CA VAL A 248 10.31 -19.25 17.45
C VAL A 248 9.81 -19.29 16.01
N GLY A 249 8.86 -20.17 15.68
CA GLY A 249 8.18 -20.19 14.38
C GLY A 249 7.51 -18.85 14.05
N ILE A 250 6.73 -18.29 15.00
CA ILE A 250 6.06 -16.99 14.83
C ILE A 250 7.08 -15.85 14.70
N LEU A 251 8.20 -15.87 15.45
CA LEU A 251 9.29 -14.90 15.29
C LEU A 251 9.97 -15.01 13.91
N GLY A 252 10.07 -16.22 13.37
CA GLY A 252 10.53 -16.44 11.99
C GLY A 252 9.59 -15.79 10.97
N GLU A 253 8.27 -15.98 11.12
CA GLU A 253 7.27 -15.29 10.30
C GLU A 253 7.32 -13.77 10.46
N TYR A 254 7.49 -13.29 11.70
CA TYR A 254 7.63 -11.86 12.02
C TYR A 254 8.75 -11.21 11.22
N ASN A 255 9.91 -11.88 11.12
CA ASN A 255 11.06 -11.38 10.36
C ASN A 255 10.81 -11.35 8.85
N ASN A 256 10.01 -12.28 8.31
CA ASN A 256 9.69 -12.36 6.89
C ASN A 256 8.59 -11.37 6.45
N ARG A 257 7.74 -10.91 7.38
CA ARG A 257 6.69 -9.92 7.11
C ARG A 257 7.30 -8.52 6.95
N LYS A 258 6.75 -7.71 6.05
CA LYS A 258 7.12 -6.29 5.87
C LYS A 258 6.11 -5.34 6.49
N ASP A 259 4.82 -5.61 6.31
CA ASP A 259 3.72 -4.79 6.82
C ASP A 259 3.70 -4.66 8.36
N VAL A 260 3.60 -3.42 8.85
CA VAL A 260 3.64 -3.07 10.27
C VAL A 260 2.49 -3.69 11.07
N LEU A 261 1.27 -3.71 10.53
CA LEU A 261 0.09 -4.24 11.22
C LEU A 261 0.21 -5.76 11.38
N THR A 262 0.67 -6.43 10.33
CA THR A 262 0.88 -7.88 10.28
C THR A 262 2.04 -8.31 11.19
N LYS A 263 3.09 -7.49 11.30
CA LYS A 263 4.16 -7.65 12.30
C LYS A 263 3.62 -7.51 13.71
N TYR A 264 2.86 -6.46 13.98
CA TYR A 264 2.21 -6.24 15.27
C TYR A 264 1.33 -7.42 15.69
N LEU A 265 0.51 -7.96 14.78
CA LEU A 265 -0.31 -9.14 15.05
C LEU A 265 0.52 -10.40 15.35
N SER A 266 1.69 -10.55 14.72
CA SER A 266 2.59 -11.69 15.01
C SER A 266 3.12 -11.62 16.44
N ILE A 267 3.58 -10.43 16.86
CA ILE A 267 4.01 -10.22 18.25
C ILE A 267 2.84 -10.40 19.22
N PHE A 268 1.64 -9.95 18.85
CA PHE A 268 0.44 -10.20 19.64
C PHE A 268 0.13 -11.70 19.78
N HIS A 269 0.29 -12.51 18.73
CA HIS A 269 0.10 -13.97 18.82
C HIS A 269 1.09 -14.61 19.82
N ILE A 270 2.33 -14.10 19.91
CA ILE A 270 3.29 -14.54 20.92
C ILE A 270 2.81 -14.15 22.33
N ILE A 271 2.33 -12.92 22.49
CA ILE A 271 1.77 -12.44 23.76
C ILE A 271 0.56 -13.29 24.16
N GLU A 272 -0.32 -13.62 23.23
CA GLU A 272 -1.47 -14.49 23.44
C GLU A 272 -1.04 -15.90 23.88
N ASN A 273 -0.03 -16.48 23.21
CA ASN A 273 0.57 -17.74 23.64
C ASN A 273 1.06 -17.66 25.09
N PHE A 274 1.75 -16.59 25.47
CA PHE A 274 2.22 -16.36 26.84
C PHE A 274 1.09 -16.14 27.84
N MET A 275 -0.01 -15.48 27.46
CA MET A 275 -1.21 -15.32 28.30
C MET A 275 -1.80 -16.68 28.68
N PHE A 276 -1.82 -17.65 27.76
CA PHE A 276 -2.27 -19.01 28.04
C PHE A 276 -1.21 -19.85 28.76
N LYS A 277 0.07 -19.63 28.48
CA LYS A 277 1.18 -20.36 29.10
C LYS A 277 1.36 -20.01 30.58
N ALA A 278 1.19 -18.74 30.96
CA ALA A 278 1.34 -18.23 32.31
C ALA A 278 0.55 -18.97 33.41
N PRO A 279 -0.77 -19.22 33.27
CA PRO A 279 -1.51 -19.99 34.26
C PRO A 279 -1.03 -21.45 34.33
N ILE A 280 -0.61 -22.06 33.21
CA ILE A 280 -0.11 -23.44 33.17
C ILE A 280 1.22 -23.54 33.92
N VAL A 281 2.15 -22.61 33.68
CA VAL A 281 3.44 -22.55 34.38
C VAL A 281 3.24 -22.33 35.88
N SER A 282 2.34 -21.43 36.27
CA SER A 282 2.00 -21.19 37.68
C SER A 282 1.49 -22.47 38.37
N LEU A 283 0.63 -23.24 37.68
CA LEU A 283 0.11 -24.51 38.19
C LEU A 283 1.17 -25.60 38.26
N GLU A 284 2.00 -25.75 37.23
CA GLU A 284 3.11 -26.72 37.20
C GLU A 284 4.07 -26.50 38.37
N ARG A 285 4.45 -25.25 38.61
CA ARG A 285 5.36 -24.88 39.70
C ARG A 285 4.76 -25.09 41.08
N THR A 286 3.46 -24.81 41.24
CA THR A 286 2.75 -25.05 42.51
C THR A 286 2.60 -26.55 42.80
N SER A 287 2.58 -27.39 41.77
CA SER A 287 2.30 -28.82 41.87
C SER A 287 3.57 -29.69 41.87
N THR A 288 4.76 -29.11 41.98
CA THR A 288 6.02 -29.87 41.93
C THR A 288 6.02 -30.99 43.00
N ASN A 289 6.10 -32.25 42.53
CA ASN A 289 6.01 -33.51 43.29
C ASN A 289 4.63 -33.89 43.89
N THR A 290 3.53 -33.26 43.46
CA THR A 290 2.17 -33.64 43.88
C THR A 290 1.30 -33.97 42.67
N MET A 291 0.44 -35.00 42.80
CA MET A 291 -0.46 -35.40 41.72
C MET A 291 -1.42 -34.26 41.35
N PHE A 292 -1.59 -34.05 40.04
CA PHE A 292 -2.50 -33.06 39.51
C PHE A 292 -3.95 -33.46 39.77
N SER A 293 -4.69 -32.73 40.60
CA SER A 293 -6.06 -33.11 40.95
C SER A 293 -7.09 -32.60 39.91
N ILE A 294 -8.26 -33.25 39.85
CA ILE A 294 -9.42 -32.78 39.07
C ILE A 294 -9.80 -31.33 39.43
N ARG A 295 -9.55 -30.91 40.68
CA ARG A 295 -9.80 -29.54 41.15
C ARG A 295 -8.84 -28.54 40.52
N ASP A 296 -7.58 -28.93 40.32
CA ASP A 296 -6.56 -28.10 39.69
C ASP A 296 -6.81 -27.99 38.18
N PHE A 297 -7.33 -29.05 37.55
CA PHE A 297 -7.81 -28.98 36.15
C PHE A 297 -9.00 -28.02 36.00
N LYS A 298 -9.97 -28.06 36.93
CA LYS A 298 -11.09 -27.09 36.94
C LYS A 298 -10.62 -25.65 37.20
N ARG A 299 -9.56 -25.46 38.00
CA ARG A 299 -8.94 -24.13 38.21
C ARG A 299 -8.21 -23.65 36.96
N LEU A 300 -7.45 -24.53 36.31
CA LEU A 300 -6.82 -24.26 35.02
C LEU A 300 -7.85 -23.82 34.00
N TYR A 301 -8.92 -24.61 33.82
CA TYR A 301 -9.98 -24.31 32.86
C TYR A 301 -10.62 -22.93 33.14
N LYS A 302 -10.92 -22.61 34.40
CA LYS A 302 -11.41 -21.29 34.80
C LYS A 302 -10.39 -20.16 34.61
N SER A 303 -9.10 -20.45 34.72
CA SER A 303 -8.02 -19.49 34.47
C SER A 303 -7.74 -19.30 32.97
N VAL A 304 -8.10 -20.29 32.15
CA VAL A 304 -8.04 -20.20 30.68
C VAL A 304 -9.29 -19.53 30.12
N GLU A 305 -10.45 -19.64 30.81
CA GLU A 305 -11.68 -18.87 30.56
C GLU A 305 -11.59 -17.39 31.00
N ILE A 306 -10.40 -16.89 31.35
CA ILE A 306 -10.22 -15.48 31.74
C ILE A 306 -10.53 -14.57 30.55
N ASN A 307 -11.24 -13.46 30.82
CA ASN A 307 -11.42 -12.37 29.86
C ASN A 307 -10.06 -11.91 29.33
N GLU A 308 -9.86 -11.96 28.01
CA GLU A 308 -8.62 -11.61 27.30
C GLU A 308 -7.96 -10.33 27.86
N ASN A 309 -8.75 -9.28 28.11
CA ASN A 309 -8.26 -8.01 28.66
C ASN A 309 -7.64 -8.15 30.06
N LYS A 310 -8.18 -9.04 30.90
CA LYS A 310 -7.62 -9.31 32.22
C LYS A 310 -6.34 -10.15 32.13
N ALA A 311 -6.31 -11.13 31.23
CA ALA A 311 -5.15 -11.99 31.04
C ALA A 311 -3.94 -11.21 30.50
N ILE A 312 -4.14 -10.33 29.52
CA ILE A 312 -3.05 -9.47 29.02
C ILE A 312 -2.56 -8.51 30.11
N ARG A 313 -3.47 -7.95 30.92
CA ARG A 313 -3.09 -7.06 32.02
C ARG A 313 -2.24 -7.78 33.06
N ASP A 314 -2.62 -8.99 33.48
CA ASP A 314 -1.86 -9.80 34.44
C ASP A 314 -0.46 -10.15 33.89
N LEU A 315 -0.38 -10.55 32.61
CA LEU A 315 0.89 -10.83 31.96
C LEU A 315 1.82 -9.61 31.97
N PHE A 316 1.32 -8.42 31.62
CA PHE A 316 2.11 -7.19 31.61
C PHE A 316 2.53 -6.80 33.03
N GLU A 317 1.60 -6.78 34.00
CA GLU A 317 1.91 -6.45 35.39
C GLU A 317 3.05 -7.33 35.94
N ARG A 318 3.04 -8.64 35.65
CA ARG A 318 4.07 -9.57 36.11
C ARG A 318 5.38 -9.48 35.31
N SER A 319 5.31 -9.36 33.98
CA SER A 319 6.48 -9.25 33.11
C SER A 319 7.28 -7.97 33.39
N PHE A 320 6.58 -6.89 33.76
CA PHE A 320 7.20 -5.60 34.05
C PHE A 320 8.02 -5.60 35.35
N LEU A 321 7.84 -6.61 36.21
CA LEU A 321 8.63 -6.81 37.42
C LEU A 321 9.94 -7.57 37.16
N LEU A 322 10.13 -8.13 35.96
CA LEU A 322 11.34 -8.87 35.62
C LEU A 322 12.57 -7.94 35.61
N PRO A 323 13.75 -8.45 36.05
CA PRO A 323 15.01 -7.72 35.94
C PRO A 323 15.35 -7.43 34.48
N PHE A 324 15.75 -6.20 34.19
CA PHE A 324 16.16 -5.74 32.86
C PHE A 324 17.20 -4.62 33.02
N ASP A 325 18.40 -4.83 32.46
CA ASP A 325 19.52 -3.88 32.48
C ASP A 325 19.77 -3.20 33.86
N GLY A 326 19.93 -4.02 34.89
CA GLY A 326 20.17 -3.56 36.27
C GLY A 326 18.97 -2.91 36.97
N ASN A 327 17.82 -2.79 36.31
CA ASN A 327 16.55 -2.28 36.84
C ASN A 327 15.41 -3.28 36.60
N THR A 328 14.16 -2.82 36.67
CA THR A 328 12.99 -3.60 36.22
C THR A 328 12.59 -3.18 34.81
N PHE A 329 11.98 -4.10 34.07
CA PHE A 329 11.42 -3.79 32.74
C PHE A 329 10.41 -2.64 32.78
N ASN A 330 9.66 -2.50 33.89
CA ASN A 330 8.78 -1.37 34.15
C ASN A 330 9.48 0.00 34.04
N LYS A 331 10.68 0.09 34.62
CA LYS A 331 11.48 1.32 34.61
C LYS A 331 11.99 1.63 33.21
N PHE A 332 12.47 0.62 32.50
CA PHE A 332 12.89 0.73 31.10
C PHE A 332 11.74 1.25 30.22
N ALA A 333 10.57 0.61 30.25
CA ALA A 333 9.42 1.00 29.45
C ALA A 333 8.95 2.44 29.73
N TYR A 334 8.98 2.86 31.00
CA TYR A 334 8.65 4.23 31.37
C TYR A 334 9.68 5.26 30.89
N ASP A 335 10.97 4.93 30.96
CA ASP A 335 12.03 5.82 30.48
C ASP A 335 12.01 5.93 28.95
N GLU A 336 11.77 4.83 28.23
CA GLU A 336 11.59 4.84 26.79
C GLU A 336 10.35 5.63 26.38
N TRP A 337 9.24 5.55 27.12
CA TRP A 337 8.07 6.39 26.85
C TRP A 337 8.39 7.89 26.92
N LYS A 338 9.11 8.33 27.96
CA LYS A 338 9.53 9.74 28.07
C LYS A 338 10.47 10.13 26.94
N ALA A 339 11.41 9.27 26.58
CA ALA A 339 12.33 9.52 25.48
C ALA A 339 11.58 9.61 24.14
N PHE A 340 10.63 8.71 23.91
CA PHE A 340 9.75 8.70 22.75
C PHE A 340 8.97 10.01 22.60
N ILE A 341 8.30 10.48 23.66
CA ILE A 341 7.57 11.75 23.66
C ILE A 341 8.51 12.93 23.40
N ALA A 342 9.70 12.93 24.00
CA ALA A 342 10.68 13.99 23.76
C ALA A 342 11.17 14.02 22.30
N ARG A 343 11.45 12.85 21.70
CA ARG A 343 11.83 12.72 20.28
C ARG A 343 10.72 13.19 19.34
N ASN A 344 9.47 12.87 19.67
CA ASN A 344 8.29 13.18 18.87
C ASN A 344 7.53 14.43 19.34
N SER A 345 8.24 15.39 19.94
CA SER A 345 7.62 16.59 20.54
C SER A 345 6.81 17.45 19.56
N SER A 346 7.13 17.41 18.25
CA SER A 346 6.38 18.08 17.20
C SER A 346 5.05 17.40 16.83
N ASN A 347 4.90 16.11 17.14
CA ASN A 347 3.75 15.28 16.74
C ASN A 347 2.90 14.84 17.95
N VAL A 348 3.02 15.56 19.07
CA VAL A 348 2.35 15.20 20.33
C VAL A 348 0.83 15.28 20.20
N ALA A 349 0.31 16.23 19.42
CA ALA A 349 -1.14 16.38 19.23
C ALA A 349 -1.74 15.16 18.53
N GLU A 350 -1.06 14.64 17.51
CA GLU A 350 -1.46 13.47 16.74
C GLU A 350 -1.41 12.20 17.61
N ILE A 351 -0.38 12.09 18.48
CA ILE A 351 -0.27 11.01 19.47
C ILE A 351 -1.44 11.06 20.45
N GLU A 352 -1.76 12.23 21.01
CA GLU A 352 -2.88 12.39 21.94
C GLU A 352 -4.23 12.08 21.27
N GLU A 353 -4.45 12.56 20.05
CA GLU A 353 -5.66 12.29 19.27
C GLU A 353 -5.87 10.78 19.04
N PHE A 354 -4.79 10.05 18.72
CA PHE A 354 -4.86 8.60 18.55
C PHE A 354 -5.17 7.87 19.86
N LEU A 355 -4.53 8.26 20.97
CA LEU A 355 -4.81 7.67 22.29
C LEU A 355 -6.25 7.96 22.76
N GLU A 356 -6.80 9.13 22.41
CA GLU A 356 -8.19 9.48 22.67
C GLU A 356 -9.15 8.62 21.83
N LYS A 357 -8.84 8.37 20.55
CA LYS A 357 -9.60 7.45 19.68
C LYS A 357 -9.65 6.03 20.26
N LEU A 358 -8.59 5.56 20.93
CA LEU A 358 -8.58 4.29 21.64
C LEU A 358 -9.30 4.31 23.01
N SER A 359 -9.80 5.48 23.43
CA SER A 359 -10.47 5.70 24.73
C SER A 359 -9.56 5.43 25.94
N LEU A 360 -8.26 5.72 25.84
CA LEU A 360 -7.29 5.41 26.90
C LEU A 360 -7.02 6.61 27.81
N PHE A 361 -6.64 7.77 27.27
CA PHE A 361 -6.31 8.97 28.06
C PHE A 361 -6.56 10.25 27.28
N LYS A 362 -6.74 11.37 27.99
CA LYS A 362 -6.77 12.72 27.40
C LYS A 362 -5.39 13.37 27.28
N SER A 363 -4.36 12.87 27.98
CA SER A 363 -3.01 13.43 27.88
C SER A 363 -1.89 12.45 28.21
N TYR A 364 -0.80 12.50 27.42
CA TYR A 364 0.40 11.68 27.58
C TYR A 364 1.15 11.94 28.91
N ASN A 365 0.98 13.14 29.50
CA ASN A 365 1.64 13.54 30.75
C ASN A 365 1.04 12.85 31.99
N SER A 366 -0.08 12.16 31.86
CA SER A 366 -0.71 11.42 32.97
C SER A 366 -0.03 10.08 33.29
N LEU A 367 0.96 9.68 32.48
CA LEU A 367 1.69 8.43 32.66
C LEU A 367 2.79 8.56 33.70
N THR A 368 2.81 7.59 34.60
CA THR A 368 3.73 7.47 35.72
C THR A 368 4.36 6.08 35.71
N LEU A 369 5.46 5.90 36.45
CA LEU A 369 6.07 4.58 36.62
C LEU A 369 5.10 3.53 37.19
N LEU A 370 4.07 3.94 37.93
CA LEU A 370 3.13 3.03 38.58
C LEU A 370 2.03 2.49 37.65
N ASN A 371 1.72 3.20 36.55
CA ASN A 371 0.59 2.86 35.67
C ASN A 371 1.00 2.51 34.23
N ILE A 372 2.30 2.53 33.91
CA ILE A 372 2.79 2.25 32.55
C ILE A 372 2.45 0.83 32.07
N SER A 373 2.51 -0.18 32.95
CA SER A 373 2.12 -1.57 32.59
C SER A 373 0.63 -1.68 32.24
N THR A 374 -0.23 -1.07 33.05
CA THR A 374 -1.68 -1.01 32.81
C THR A 374 -2.01 -0.22 31.54
N PHE A 375 -1.30 0.88 31.29
CA PHE A 375 -1.43 1.65 30.07
C PHE A 375 -1.05 0.81 28.85
N LEU A 376 0.15 0.23 28.84
CA LEU A 376 0.64 -0.54 27.69
C LEU A 376 -0.22 -1.76 27.40
N SER A 377 -0.63 -2.53 28.42
CA SER A 377 -1.56 -3.65 28.21
C SER A 377 -2.89 -3.18 27.61
N SER A 378 -3.38 -2.01 28.01
CA SER A 378 -4.60 -1.43 27.43
C SER A 378 -4.40 -0.96 25.99
N VAL A 379 -3.26 -0.31 25.68
CA VAL A 379 -2.89 0.09 24.31
C VAL A 379 -2.82 -1.13 23.41
N VAL A 380 -2.09 -2.17 23.82
CA VAL A 380 -1.93 -3.40 23.04
C VAL A 380 -3.28 -4.05 22.78
N TYR A 381 -4.09 -4.25 23.82
CA TYR A 381 -5.41 -4.83 23.63
C TYR A 381 -6.29 -4.01 22.68
N LYS A 382 -6.33 -2.68 22.85
CA LYS A 382 -7.16 -1.79 22.03
C LYS A 382 -6.69 -1.70 20.58
N VAL A 383 -5.38 -1.63 20.33
CA VAL A 383 -4.82 -1.65 18.98
C VAL A 383 -5.17 -2.97 18.30
N ARG A 384 -4.97 -4.12 18.96
CA ARG A 384 -5.36 -5.42 18.40
C ARG A 384 -6.85 -5.46 18.04
N CYS A 385 -7.73 -5.00 18.92
CA CYS A 385 -9.16 -4.92 18.62
C CYS A 385 -9.41 -4.00 17.41
N SER A 386 -8.79 -2.83 17.34
CA SER A 386 -8.94 -1.89 16.23
C SER A 386 -8.42 -2.43 14.89
N ILE A 387 -7.46 -3.35 14.89
CA ILE A 387 -6.97 -4.01 13.66
C ILE A 387 -7.88 -5.17 13.25
N VAL A 388 -8.30 -6.02 14.20
CA VAL A 388 -8.98 -7.29 13.89
C VAL A 388 -10.50 -7.12 13.79
N HIS A 389 -11.10 -6.21 14.55
CA HIS A 389 -12.54 -6.03 14.60
C HIS A 389 -12.95 -4.90 13.66
N ASN A 390 -13.84 -5.23 12.72
CA ASN A 390 -14.43 -4.26 11.81
C ASN A 390 -15.93 -4.10 12.12
N LYS A 391 -16.24 -3.56 13.30
CA LYS A 391 -17.59 -3.08 13.57
C LYS A 391 -17.68 -1.63 13.12
N GLU A 392 -18.73 -1.27 12.38
CA GLU A 392 -18.90 0.07 11.81
C GLU A 392 -18.83 1.21 12.84
N THR A 393 -19.13 0.92 14.11
CA THR A 393 -19.12 1.89 15.21
C THR A 393 -17.79 2.00 15.95
N GLU A 394 -16.79 1.16 15.62
CA GLU A 394 -15.51 1.10 16.31
C GLU A 394 -14.40 1.75 15.45
N PHE A 395 -13.42 2.37 16.10
CA PHE A 395 -12.25 2.92 15.41
C PHE A 395 -11.42 1.76 14.85
N HIS A 396 -11.32 1.70 13.52
CA HIS A 396 -10.60 0.66 12.79
C HIS A 396 -9.28 1.20 12.21
N ILE A 397 -8.21 0.43 12.41
CA ILE A 397 -6.88 0.71 11.87
C ILE A 397 -6.67 -0.23 10.68
N SER A 398 -6.42 0.34 9.51
CA SER A 398 -6.08 -0.40 8.29
C SER A 398 -4.98 0.36 7.54
N SER A 399 -4.39 -0.25 6.51
CA SER A 399 -3.37 0.43 5.70
C SER A 399 -3.90 1.69 5.01
N GLU A 400 -5.19 1.71 4.68
CA GLU A 400 -5.89 2.89 4.14
C GLU A 400 -6.21 3.95 5.22
N LYS A 401 -6.40 3.50 6.47
CA LYS A 401 -6.74 4.34 7.62
C LYS A 401 -5.67 4.20 8.70
N TYR A 402 -4.50 4.75 8.42
CA TYR A 402 -3.33 4.71 9.30
C TYR A 402 -2.93 6.12 9.77
N PRO A 403 -3.57 6.68 10.82
CA PRO A 403 -3.28 8.03 11.29
C PRO A 403 -1.82 8.20 11.71
N ILE A 404 -1.29 9.42 11.58
CA ILE A 404 0.10 9.76 11.96
C ILE A 404 0.41 9.36 13.40
N GLY A 405 -0.50 9.62 14.35
CA GLY A 405 -0.32 9.21 15.74
C GLY A 405 -0.27 7.68 15.94
N CYS A 406 -1.03 6.92 15.13
CA CYS A 406 -0.99 5.46 15.12
C CYS A 406 0.36 4.96 14.63
N LYS A 407 0.82 5.51 13.49
CA LYS A 407 2.13 5.24 12.91
C LYS A 407 3.25 5.42 13.92
N ILE A 408 3.33 6.61 14.51
CA ILE A 408 4.39 6.98 15.45
C ILE A 408 4.34 6.07 16.69
N ILE A 409 3.16 5.80 17.26
CA ILE A 409 3.06 4.92 18.42
C ILE A 409 3.45 3.48 18.08
N LEU A 410 3.01 2.93 16.95
CA LEU A 410 3.30 1.53 16.60
C LEU A 410 4.76 1.32 16.24
N GLU A 411 5.29 2.17 15.35
CA GLU A 411 6.60 1.98 14.74
C GLU A 411 7.73 2.39 15.68
N ASP A 412 7.63 3.56 16.34
CA ASP A 412 8.74 4.12 17.12
C ASP A 412 8.78 3.66 18.58
N PHE A 413 7.68 3.08 19.07
CA PHE A 413 7.53 2.77 20.49
C PHE A 413 6.96 1.39 20.76
N LEU A 414 5.73 1.10 20.35
CA LEU A 414 5.00 -0.06 20.83
C LEU A 414 5.67 -1.36 20.37
N LEU A 415 5.98 -1.53 19.08
CA LEU A 415 6.63 -2.74 18.57
C LEU A 415 7.95 -3.00 19.29
N LYS A 416 8.81 -1.98 19.39
CA LYS A 416 10.09 -2.05 20.12
C LYS A 416 9.92 -2.55 21.56
N ILE A 417 8.95 -1.99 22.30
CA ILE A 417 8.71 -2.40 23.69
C ILE A 417 8.22 -3.85 23.76
N LEU A 418 7.35 -4.28 22.85
CA LEU A 418 6.84 -5.64 22.84
C LEU A 418 7.91 -6.65 22.43
N GLU A 419 8.76 -6.33 21.48
CA GLU A 419 9.92 -7.15 21.10
C GLU A 419 10.85 -7.37 22.31
N GLU A 420 11.25 -6.29 22.99
CA GLU A 420 12.10 -6.36 24.18
C GLU A 420 11.44 -7.21 25.28
N MET A 421 10.14 -7.06 25.50
CA MET A 421 9.40 -7.87 26.47
C MET A 421 9.39 -9.35 26.09
N VAL A 422 9.14 -9.67 24.81
CA VAL A 422 9.11 -11.05 24.31
C VAL A 422 10.49 -11.69 24.46
N PHE A 423 11.55 -11.02 24.02
CA PHE A 423 12.89 -11.56 24.15
C PHE A 423 13.36 -11.66 25.60
N LEU A 424 12.96 -10.74 26.48
CA LEU A 424 13.23 -10.86 27.91
C LEU A 424 12.57 -12.12 28.49
N LEU A 425 11.28 -12.34 28.20
CA LEU A 425 10.54 -13.52 28.66
C LEU A 425 11.16 -14.83 28.17
N LEU A 426 11.74 -14.82 26.96
CA LEU A 426 12.43 -15.95 26.37
C LEU A 426 13.89 -16.10 26.83
N SER A 427 14.52 -15.07 27.37
CA SER A 427 15.97 -15.07 27.56
C SER A 427 16.44 -15.94 28.73
N ALA A 428 15.67 -15.98 29.83
CA ALA A 428 16.03 -16.68 31.06
C ALA A 428 14.80 -17.27 31.75
N GLU A 429 15.03 -18.34 32.54
CA GLU A 429 13.97 -19.02 33.31
C GLU A 429 13.18 -18.04 34.19
N ASN A 430 11.86 -18.09 34.06
CA ASN A 430 10.95 -17.26 34.86
C ASN A 430 9.60 -17.96 35.12
N ASP A 431 8.89 -17.46 36.12
CA ASP A 431 7.63 -18.02 36.62
C ASP A 431 6.41 -17.68 35.74
N LEU A 432 6.66 -17.18 34.53
CA LEU A 432 5.63 -16.81 33.56
C LEU A 432 5.59 -17.80 32.42
N VAL A 433 6.68 -17.98 31.68
CA VAL A 433 6.64 -18.71 30.39
C VAL A 433 7.53 -19.94 30.35
N TRP A 434 8.27 -20.24 31.42
CA TRP A 434 9.17 -21.39 31.50
C TRP A 434 8.61 -22.52 32.37
N TYR A 435 8.38 -23.66 31.74
CA TYR A 435 8.16 -24.93 32.42
C TYR A 435 9.45 -25.39 33.09
N LYS A 436 9.37 -25.88 34.33
CA LYS A 436 10.52 -26.54 34.99
C LYS A 436 10.62 -28.00 34.62
N SER A 437 9.47 -28.65 34.39
CA SER A 437 9.37 -30.07 34.10
C SER A 437 9.01 -30.31 32.64
N ASN A 438 9.56 -31.36 32.04
CA ASN A 438 9.23 -31.78 30.67
C ASN A 438 7.88 -32.53 30.57
N SER A 439 7.23 -32.82 31.72
CA SER A 439 5.97 -33.56 31.79
C SER A 439 5.16 -33.16 33.02
N ILE A 440 3.83 -33.21 32.90
CA ILE A 440 2.89 -33.10 34.04
C ILE A 440 2.31 -34.51 34.30
N THR A 441 2.52 -35.04 35.50
CA THR A 441 2.00 -36.37 35.87
C THR A 441 0.55 -36.27 36.33
N LEU A 442 -0.37 -36.88 35.57
CA LEU A 442 -1.82 -36.84 35.82
C LEU A 442 -2.34 -38.03 36.66
N TRP A 443 -1.63 -39.15 36.68
CA TRP A 443 -1.97 -40.37 37.42
C TRP A 443 -0.73 -41.25 37.63
N ASP A 444 -0.70 -42.02 38.72
CA ASP A 444 0.27 -43.09 38.99
C ASP A 444 -0.51 -44.35 39.39
N GLU A 445 -0.20 -45.50 38.78
CA GLU A 445 -0.82 -46.80 39.08
C GLU A 445 -0.45 -47.33 40.48
N SER A 446 0.52 -46.71 41.16
CA SER A 446 1.10 -47.20 42.42
C SER A 446 0.62 -46.50 43.71
N ALA A 447 -0.43 -45.68 43.65
CA ALA A 447 -1.01 -44.96 44.80
C ALA A 447 -2.24 -45.63 45.44
#